data_AF-X0YB27-F1
#
_entry.id   AF-X0YB27-F1
#
_cell.length_a   1.000
_cell.length_b   1.000
_cell.length_c   1.000
_cell.angle_alpha   90.00
_cell.angle_beta   90.00
_cell.angle_gamma   90.00
#
_symmetry.space_group_name_H-M   'P 1'
#
loop_
_entity.id
_entity.type
_entity.pdbx_description
1 polymer ?
#
loop_
_entity_poly.entity_id
_entity_poly.type
_entity_poly.pdbx_seq_one_letter_code
_entity_poly.pdbx_strand_id
1 'polypeptide(L)'
;HIIPGNHDPGISGKSIVGDNIYIYTDPTALQFGSTTFLLIPYEEKGEMGEKIAEMEKEIEGKEWILVAHGDYYGGLKELNPLEPGTYMPLSRKDLQRFKPRTVLLGHIHKPVSQDNVHYPGSPCGLDISETGRRSFLVFDTSDGSVVSRDVATDILNFNESFVIVPRDDEVSILQQDMNERIESWGIDPSDHPKVSVRVVARGYATDRRAILETLKHGFEGFKYSKDEGP
;
A
#
# COMPACT_ATOMS: atom_id res chain seq x y z
N HIS A 1 -4.25 9.19 -17.95
CA HIS A 1 -5.04 7.95 -18.05
C HIS A 1 -5.46 7.54 -16.65
N ILE A 2 -6.75 7.27 -16.44
CA ILE A 2 -7.33 6.99 -15.12
C ILE A 2 -8.29 5.80 -15.25
N ILE A 3 -8.23 4.88 -14.30
CA ILE A 3 -9.24 3.83 -14.11
C ILE A 3 -9.98 4.08 -12.78
N PRO A 4 -11.31 3.96 -12.73
CA PRO A 4 -12.06 3.96 -11.48
C PRO A 4 -11.64 2.82 -10.53
N GLY A 5 -11.55 3.13 -9.23
CA GLY A 5 -11.45 2.15 -8.14
C GLY A 5 -12.80 1.85 -7.50
N ASN A 6 -12.79 1.05 -6.44
CA ASN A 6 -14.00 0.67 -5.68
C ASN A 6 -14.73 1.85 -5.01
N HIS A 7 -14.02 2.93 -4.68
CA HIS A 7 -14.60 4.14 -4.08
C HIS A 7 -15.11 5.16 -5.12
N ASP A 8 -14.83 4.96 -6.41
CA ASP A 8 -15.16 5.89 -7.50
C ASP A 8 -16.10 5.30 -8.57
N PRO A 9 -17.14 4.50 -8.25
CA PRO A 9 -17.89 3.74 -9.25
C PRO A 9 -18.63 4.60 -10.29
N GLY A 10 -18.85 5.88 -10.00
CA GLY A 10 -19.54 6.83 -10.87
C GLY A 10 -18.63 7.78 -11.65
N ILE A 11 -17.31 7.69 -11.51
CA ILE A 11 -16.40 8.61 -12.20
C ILE A 11 -16.37 8.28 -13.70
N SER A 12 -16.52 9.30 -14.53
CA SER A 12 -16.48 9.16 -15.99
C SER A 12 -15.88 10.40 -16.62
N GLY A 13 -15.62 10.36 -17.93
CA GLY A 13 -15.15 11.54 -18.67
C GLY A 13 -16.08 12.76 -18.63
N LYS A 14 -17.31 12.63 -18.11
CA LYS A 14 -18.22 13.76 -17.84
C LYS A 14 -17.89 14.47 -16.51
N SER A 15 -17.23 13.77 -15.58
CA SER A 15 -16.95 14.23 -14.21
C SER A 15 -15.69 15.08 -14.11
N ILE A 16 -14.71 14.89 -15.00
CA ILE A 16 -13.46 15.65 -15.04
C ILE A 16 -13.25 16.14 -16.47
N VAL A 17 -13.08 17.45 -16.63
CA VAL A 17 -12.88 18.09 -17.94
C VAL A 17 -11.45 18.62 -17.99
N GLY A 18 -10.60 17.92 -18.75
CA GLY A 18 -9.24 18.34 -19.08
C GLY A 18 -8.77 17.58 -20.31
N ASP A 19 -8.19 18.28 -21.28
CA ASP A 19 -7.89 17.73 -22.61
C ASP A 19 -6.88 16.57 -22.59
N ASN A 20 -6.10 16.44 -21.51
CA ASN A 20 -5.10 15.40 -21.28
C ASN A 20 -5.53 14.34 -20.25
N ILE A 21 -6.80 14.34 -19.84
CA ILE A 21 -7.34 13.39 -18.87
C ILE A 21 -8.30 12.44 -19.58
N TYR A 22 -7.97 11.16 -19.55
CA TYR A 22 -8.78 10.09 -20.13
C TYR A 22 -9.16 9.12 -19.04
N ILE A 23 -10.47 8.89 -18.86
CA ILE A 23 -11.04 7.97 -17.88
C ILE A 23 -11.60 6.76 -18.61
N TYR A 24 -11.18 5.57 -18.20
CA TYR A 24 -11.56 4.29 -18.81
C TYR A 24 -12.50 3.55 -17.86
N THR A 25 -13.79 3.52 -18.21
CA THR A 25 -14.84 2.83 -17.46
C THR A 25 -15.05 1.39 -17.91
N ASP A 26 -14.40 0.99 -19.00
CA ASP A 26 -14.44 -0.35 -19.58
C ASP A 26 -13.01 -0.86 -19.81
N PRO A 27 -12.77 -2.19 -19.79
CA PRO A 27 -11.47 -2.76 -20.11
C PRO A 27 -10.93 -2.23 -21.44
N THR A 28 -9.72 -1.69 -21.42
CA THR A 28 -9.16 -0.98 -22.58
C THR A 28 -7.68 -1.32 -22.77
N ALA A 29 -7.30 -1.74 -23.97
CA ALA A 29 -5.91 -1.89 -24.36
C ALA A 29 -5.39 -0.58 -24.99
N LEU A 30 -4.28 -0.07 -24.49
CA LEU A 30 -3.59 1.12 -25.00
C LEU A 30 -2.16 0.76 -25.40
N GLN A 31 -1.66 1.44 -26.43
CA GLN A 31 -0.27 1.27 -26.87
C GLN A 31 0.57 2.48 -26.46
N PHE A 32 1.65 2.23 -25.71
CA PHE A 32 2.67 3.24 -25.41
C PHE A 32 4.03 2.77 -25.94
N GLY A 33 4.47 3.34 -27.06
CA GLY A 33 5.64 2.85 -27.77
C GLY A 33 5.42 1.42 -28.27
N SER A 34 6.29 0.49 -27.91
CA SER A 34 6.16 -0.95 -28.22
C SER A 34 5.37 -1.75 -27.18
N THR A 35 5.00 -1.15 -26.05
CA THR A 35 4.36 -1.86 -24.93
C THR A 35 2.84 -1.66 -24.95
N THR A 36 2.10 -2.76 -24.83
CA THR A 36 0.65 -2.72 -24.65
C THR A 36 0.30 -2.65 -23.16
N PHE A 37 -0.58 -1.73 -22.78
CA PHE A 37 -1.12 -1.60 -21.43
C PHE A 37 -2.59 -1.99 -21.46
N LEU A 38 -2.96 -2.98 -20.68
CA LEU A 38 -4.34 -3.36 -20.45
C LEU A 38 -4.83 -2.66 -19.17
N LEU A 39 -5.71 -1.68 -19.33
CA LEU A 39 -6.37 -0.97 -18.25
C LEU A 39 -7.68 -1.68 -17.90
N ILE A 40 -7.82 -2.14 -16.66
CA ILE A 40 -9.05 -2.79 -16.18
C ILE A 40 -9.58 -2.01 -14.98
N PRO A 41 -10.69 -1.27 -15.13
CA PRO A 41 -11.31 -0.58 -14.00
C PRO A 41 -11.97 -1.56 -13.03
N TYR A 42 -12.17 -1.12 -11.79
CA TYR A 42 -12.82 -1.94 -10.79
C TYR A 42 -14.29 -2.23 -11.17
N GLU A 43 -14.70 -3.48 -11.02
CA GLU A 43 -16.10 -3.92 -11.16
C GLU A 43 -16.53 -4.67 -9.90
N GLU A 44 -17.63 -4.23 -9.28
CA GLU A 44 -18.16 -4.87 -8.08
C GLU A 44 -18.55 -6.32 -8.39
N LYS A 45 -18.04 -7.28 -7.60
CA LYS A 45 -18.23 -8.74 -7.78
C LYS A 45 -17.65 -9.31 -9.09
N GLY A 46 -16.89 -8.53 -9.85
CA GLY A 46 -16.17 -9.02 -11.03
C GLY A 46 -14.94 -9.85 -10.63
N GLU A 47 -14.47 -10.69 -11.55
CA GLU A 47 -13.19 -11.39 -11.43
C GLU A 47 -12.19 -10.82 -12.43
N MET A 48 -10.95 -10.52 -11.98
CA MET A 48 -9.97 -9.87 -12.86
C MET A 48 -9.55 -10.77 -14.01
N GLY A 49 -9.45 -12.09 -13.78
CA GLY A 49 -9.16 -13.08 -14.81
C GLY A 49 -10.19 -13.12 -15.95
N GLU A 50 -11.48 -12.93 -15.64
CA GLU A 50 -12.55 -12.87 -16.63
C GLU A 50 -12.40 -11.63 -17.53
N LYS A 51 -12.14 -10.46 -16.93
CA LYS A 51 -11.93 -9.21 -17.68
C LYS A 51 -10.67 -9.23 -18.55
N ILE A 52 -9.62 -9.93 -18.11
CA ILE A 52 -8.44 -10.17 -18.97
C ILE A 52 -8.83 -11.08 -20.14
N ALA A 53 -9.62 -12.13 -19.90
CA ALA A 53 -10.07 -13.06 -20.95
C ALA A 53 -10.93 -12.36 -22.03
N GLU A 54 -11.79 -11.42 -21.64
CA GLU A 54 -12.58 -10.60 -22.58
C GLU A 54 -11.67 -9.82 -23.55
N MET A 55 -10.48 -9.43 -23.10
CA MET A 55 -9.50 -8.65 -23.85
C MET A 55 -8.37 -9.50 -24.45
N GLU A 56 -8.47 -10.83 -24.41
CA GLU A 56 -7.40 -11.76 -24.79
C GLU A 56 -6.87 -11.51 -26.22
N LYS A 57 -7.77 -11.21 -27.17
CA LYS A 57 -7.39 -10.88 -28.56
C LYS A 57 -6.53 -9.63 -28.68
N GLU A 58 -6.69 -8.66 -27.78
CA GLU A 58 -5.96 -7.40 -27.81
C GLU A 58 -4.53 -7.54 -27.26
N ILE A 59 -4.27 -8.58 -26.48
CA ILE A 59 -2.96 -8.85 -25.84
C ILE A 59 -2.24 -10.08 -26.39
N GLU A 60 -2.91 -10.93 -27.17
CA GLU A 60 -2.35 -12.16 -27.72
C GLU A 60 -1.08 -11.89 -28.54
N GLY A 61 -0.01 -12.63 -28.23
CA GLY A 61 1.29 -12.53 -28.92
C GLY A 61 2.07 -11.23 -28.62
N LYS A 62 1.58 -10.37 -27.72
CA LYS A 62 2.23 -9.12 -27.34
C LYS A 62 2.88 -9.24 -25.97
N GLU A 63 3.89 -8.41 -25.74
CA GLU A 63 4.35 -8.12 -24.40
C GLU A 63 3.47 -7.02 -23.81
N TRP A 64 2.87 -7.27 -22.64
CA TRP A 64 1.83 -6.39 -22.11
C TRP A 64 1.88 -6.23 -20.60
N ILE A 65 1.38 -5.09 -20.13
CA ILE A 65 1.30 -4.69 -18.72
C ILE A 65 -0.16 -4.62 -18.31
N LEU A 66 -0.49 -5.17 -17.13
CA LEU A 66 -1.80 -5.00 -16.52
C LEU A 66 -1.77 -3.77 -15.60
N VAL A 67 -2.76 -2.89 -15.72
CA VAL A 67 -3.05 -1.84 -14.75
C VAL A 67 -4.50 -2.02 -14.30
N ALA A 68 -4.71 -2.33 -13.03
CA ALA A 68 -6.05 -2.63 -12.52
C ALA A 68 -6.22 -2.22 -11.05
N HIS A 69 -7.42 -2.43 -10.51
CA HIS A 69 -7.73 -2.15 -9.12
C HIS A 69 -8.38 -3.38 -8.47
N GLY A 70 -7.73 -3.97 -7.47
CA GLY A 70 -8.21 -5.19 -6.81
C GLY A 70 -7.14 -5.94 -6.05
N ASP A 71 -7.49 -7.14 -5.61
CA ASP A 71 -6.72 -7.98 -4.70
C ASP A 71 -5.92 -9.07 -5.41
N TYR A 72 -4.62 -9.17 -5.14
CA TYR A 72 -3.79 -10.28 -5.62
C TYR A 72 -3.68 -11.41 -4.59
N TYR A 73 -4.25 -12.57 -4.90
CA TYR A 73 -4.24 -13.77 -4.06
C TYR A 73 -3.03 -14.69 -4.30
N GLY A 74 -1.82 -14.11 -4.34
CA GLY A 74 -0.57 -14.84 -4.61
C GLY A 74 0.35 -15.04 -3.41
N GLY A 75 -0.03 -14.62 -2.20
CA GLY A 75 0.79 -14.82 -1.00
C GLY A 75 0.57 -13.81 0.13
N LEU A 76 -0.09 -12.69 -0.11
CA LEU A 76 -0.34 -11.66 0.90
C LEU A 76 -1.69 -11.91 1.59
N LYS A 77 -1.64 -12.02 2.92
CA LYS A 77 -2.79 -12.14 3.83
C LYS A 77 -3.00 -10.87 4.66
N GLU A 78 -2.55 -9.71 4.20
CA GLU A 78 -2.91 -8.46 4.88
C GLU A 78 -4.29 -8.03 4.38
N LEU A 79 -5.33 -8.57 5.03
CA LEU A 79 -6.68 -8.01 4.95
C LEU A 79 -6.62 -6.61 5.58
N ASN A 80 -6.90 -5.56 4.82
CA ASN A 80 -7.16 -4.25 5.40
C ASN A 80 -8.45 -4.36 6.25
N PRO A 81 -8.40 -4.18 7.59
CA PRO A 81 -9.59 -4.29 8.42
C PRO A 81 -10.69 -3.27 8.06
N LEU A 82 -10.31 -2.17 7.38
CA LEU A 82 -11.22 -1.12 6.94
C LEU A 82 -11.95 -1.47 5.62
N GLU A 83 -11.48 -2.46 4.88
CA GLU A 83 -12.07 -2.95 3.63
C GLU A 83 -12.33 -4.45 3.73
N PRO A 84 -13.35 -4.88 4.51
CA PRO A 84 -13.67 -6.28 4.66
C PRO A 84 -14.25 -6.84 3.36
N GLY A 85 -13.56 -7.79 2.74
CA GLY A 85 -14.04 -8.47 1.55
C GLY A 85 -12.92 -8.91 0.62
N THR A 86 -13.32 -9.30 -0.59
CA THR A 86 -12.43 -9.60 -1.71
C THR A 86 -12.82 -8.68 -2.85
N TYR A 87 -11.89 -7.84 -3.29
CA TYR A 87 -12.12 -6.81 -4.29
C TYR A 87 -11.50 -7.24 -5.61
N MET A 88 -12.36 -7.59 -6.58
CA MET A 88 -11.97 -7.95 -7.95
C MET A 88 -10.71 -8.82 -8.02
N PRO A 89 -10.77 -10.08 -7.55
CA PRO A 89 -9.60 -10.91 -7.29
C PRO A 89 -8.79 -11.19 -8.57
N LEU A 90 -7.47 -11.14 -8.44
CA LEU A 90 -6.49 -11.65 -9.38
C LEU A 90 -5.75 -12.84 -8.77
N SER A 91 -5.84 -14.01 -9.40
CA SER A 91 -5.22 -15.22 -8.88
C SER A 91 -3.85 -15.48 -9.51
N ARG A 92 -3.04 -16.31 -8.84
CA ARG A 92 -1.80 -16.82 -9.43
C ARG A 92 -2.04 -17.62 -10.72
N LYS A 93 -3.20 -18.29 -10.86
CA LYS A 93 -3.55 -19.04 -12.07
C LYS A 93 -3.79 -18.10 -13.25
N ASP A 94 -4.37 -16.93 -13.02
CA ASP A 94 -4.58 -15.92 -14.06
C ASP A 94 -3.23 -15.40 -14.58
N LEU A 95 -2.30 -15.09 -13.68
CA LEU A 95 -0.94 -14.69 -14.07
C LEU A 95 -0.20 -15.79 -14.84
N GLN A 96 -0.38 -17.05 -14.47
CA GLN A 96 0.22 -18.18 -15.20
C GLN A 96 -0.39 -18.39 -16.59
N ARG A 97 -1.69 -18.14 -16.74
CA ARG A 97 -2.42 -18.26 -18.01
C ARG A 97 -2.07 -17.12 -18.95
N PHE A 98 -2.28 -15.87 -18.52
CA PHE A 98 -2.22 -14.69 -19.38
C PHE A 98 -0.84 -14.03 -19.45
N LYS A 99 0.04 -14.34 -18.49
CA LYS A 99 1.46 -13.96 -18.48
C LYS A 99 1.73 -12.48 -18.80
N PRO A 100 1.07 -11.52 -18.10
CA PRO A 100 1.51 -10.13 -18.18
C PRO A 100 2.97 -10.03 -17.76
N ARG A 101 3.73 -9.14 -18.41
CA ARG A 101 5.12 -8.86 -18.03
C ARG A 101 5.16 -8.24 -16.62
N THR A 102 4.32 -7.24 -16.39
CA THR A 102 4.21 -6.50 -15.12
C THR A 102 2.75 -6.25 -14.81
N VAL A 103 2.42 -6.23 -13.52
CA VAL A 103 1.07 -5.98 -13.01
C VAL A 103 1.15 -4.84 -11.99
N LEU A 104 0.41 -3.77 -12.26
CA LEU A 104 0.32 -2.58 -11.42
C LEU A 104 -1.10 -2.51 -10.86
N LEU A 105 -1.26 -2.71 -9.55
CA LEU A 105 -2.56 -2.76 -8.90
C LEU A 105 -2.76 -1.57 -7.95
N GLY A 106 -3.94 -0.95 -8.03
CA GLY A 106 -4.49 -0.14 -6.95
C GLY A 106 -5.28 -1.00 -5.96
N HIS A 107 -5.84 -0.36 -4.92
CA HIS A 107 -6.59 -0.92 -3.78
C HIS A 107 -5.77 -1.00 -2.48
N ILE A 108 -4.60 -1.66 -2.49
CA ILE A 108 -3.76 -1.73 -1.28
C ILE A 108 -2.98 -0.43 -1.09
N HIS A 109 -3.19 0.23 0.06
CA HIS A 109 -2.62 1.54 0.37
C HIS A 109 -1.20 1.49 0.93
N LYS A 110 -0.74 0.32 1.38
CA LYS A 110 0.66 0.10 1.74
C LYS A 110 1.44 -0.33 0.49
N PRO A 111 2.59 0.29 0.19
CA PRO A 111 3.42 -0.15 -0.93
C PRO A 111 3.84 -1.61 -0.74
N VAL A 112 3.59 -2.45 -1.75
CA VAL A 112 3.98 -3.86 -1.74
C VAL A 112 4.42 -4.27 -3.14
N SER A 113 5.50 -5.05 -3.22
CA SER A 113 5.95 -5.66 -4.48
C SER A 113 6.27 -7.12 -4.24
N GLN A 114 5.67 -7.99 -5.06
CA GLN A 114 5.92 -9.43 -5.04
C GLN A 114 6.02 -9.92 -6.49
N ASP A 115 7.17 -10.51 -6.84
CA ASP A 115 7.46 -10.94 -8.21
C ASP A 115 7.25 -9.80 -9.22
N ASN A 116 6.30 -9.94 -10.14
CA ASN A 116 5.95 -8.91 -11.13
C ASN A 116 4.64 -8.16 -10.79
N VAL A 117 4.14 -8.28 -9.57
CA VAL A 117 2.93 -7.60 -9.08
C VAL A 117 3.33 -6.50 -8.10
N HIS A 118 2.88 -5.28 -8.39
CA HIS A 118 3.23 -4.09 -7.63
C HIS A 118 2.00 -3.29 -7.24
N TYR A 119 1.91 -2.98 -5.96
CA TYR A 119 1.04 -1.95 -5.40
C TYR A 119 1.90 -0.73 -5.05
N PRO A 120 1.66 0.45 -5.66
CA PRO A 120 2.39 1.67 -5.33
C PRO A 120 2.09 2.17 -3.91
N GLY A 121 0.96 1.75 -3.33
CA GLY A 121 0.37 2.34 -2.14
C GLY A 121 -0.39 3.63 -2.43
N SER A 122 -0.93 4.23 -1.38
CA SER A 122 -1.50 5.58 -1.43
C SER A 122 -0.38 6.63 -1.48
N PRO A 123 -0.54 7.73 -2.24
CA PRO A 123 0.44 8.82 -2.24
C PRO A 123 0.40 9.67 -0.97
N CYS A 124 -0.66 9.52 -0.15
CA CYS A 124 -0.85 10.16 1.14
C CYS A 124 -1.40 9.15 2.15
N GLY A 125 -0.94 9.22 3.41
CA GLY A 125 -1.43 8.35 4.46
C GLY A 125 -2.83 8.76 4.91
N LEU A 126 -3.83 7.90 4.71
CA LEU A 126 -5.23 8.16 5.09
C LEU A 126 -5.55 7.69 6.52
N ASP A 127 -4.86 6.65 6.99
CA ASP A 127 -5.00 6.07 8.32
C ASP A 127 -3.63 5.85 8.98
N ILE A 128 -3.62 5.79 10.31
CA ILE A 128 -2.41 5.55 11.11
C ILE A 128 -1.78 4.17 10.86
N SER A 129 -2.55 3.21 10.36
CA SER A 129 -2.04 1.89 9.94
C SER A 129 -1.26 1.93 8.61
N GLU A 130 -1.38 3.00 7.82
CA GLU A 130 -0.62 3.19 6.59
C GLU A 130 0.80 3.69 6.91
N THR A 131 1.63 2.80 7.45
CA THR A 131 2.93 3.17 8.05
C THR A 131 4.05 3.32 7.03
N GLY A 132 4.99 4.23 7.30
CA GLY A 132 6.21 4.47 6.51
C GLY A 132 6.07 5.53 5.40
N ARG A 133 7.09 5.64 4.53
CA ARG A 133 7.09 6.60 3.41
C ARG A 133 6.04 6.25 2.36
N ARG A 134 5.45 7.28 1.76
CA ARG A 134 4.57 7.15 0.59
C ARG A 134 5.40 7.16 -0.67
N SER A 135 4.93 6.50 -1.72
CA SER A 135 5.69 6.37 -2.96
C SER A 135 4.80 6.34 -4.20
N PHE A 136 5.42 6.54 -5.36
CA PHE A 136 4.85 6.20 -6.66
C PHE A 136 5.82 5.33 -7.44
N LEU A 137 5.31 4.62 -8.45
CA LEU A 137 6.13 3.78 -9.31
C LEU A 137 6.45 4.51 -10.62
N VAL A 138 7.70 4.41 -11.03
CA VAL A 138 8.16 4.77 -12.38
C VAL A 138 8.37 3.47 -13.15
N PHE A 139 7.62 3.31 -14.24
CA PHE A 139 7.73 2.17 -15.15
C PHE A 139 8.41 2.63 -16.44
N ASP A 140 9.49 1.96 -16.84
CA ASP A 140 10.18 2.20 -18.11
C ASP A 140 9.65 1.25 -19.19
N THR A 141 9.10 1.80 -20.28
CA THR A 141 8.50 1.00 -21.36
C THR A 141 9.54 0.32 -22.26
N SER A 142 10.81 0.75 -22.21
CA SER A 142 11.87 0.19 -23.05
C SER A 142 12.43 -1.11 -22.47
N ASP A 143 12.62 -1.16 -21.15
CA ASP A 143 13.24 -2.29 -20.46
C ASP A 143 12.35 -2.93 -19.39
N GLY A 144 11.13 -2.43 -19.21
CA GLY A 144 10.13 -2.93 -18.26
C GLY A 144 10.52 -2.82 -16.80
N SER A 145 11.53 -2.02 -16.47
CA SER A 145 11.96 -1.80 -15.09
C SER A 145 10.91 -1.01 -14.31
N VAL A 146 10.78 -1.35 -13.03
CA VAL A 146 9.88 -0.68 -12.08
C VAL A 146 10.71 -0.14 -10.94
N VAL A 147 10.66 1.17 -10.72
CA VAL A 147 11.39 1.84 -9.65
C VAL A 147 10.42 2.61 -8.77
N SER A 148 10.45 2.35 -7.47
CA SER A 148 9.71 3.14 -6.49
C SER A 148 10.43 4.47 -6.21
N ARG A 149 9.66 5.55 -6.10
CA ARG A 149 10.13 6.88 -5.75
C ARG A 149 9.33 7.42 -4.58
N ASP A 150 10.03 7.91 -3.57
CA ASP A 150 9.41 8.49 -2.39
C ASP A 150 8.67 9.78 -2.74
N VAL A 151 7.53 9.96 -2.09
CA VAL A 151 6.77 11.21 -2.07
C VAL A 151 7.14 11.95 -0.79
N ALA A 152 7.54 13.21 -0.93
CA ALA A 152 7.69 14.09 0.22
C ALA A 152 6.29 14.40 0.80
N THR A 153 5.99 13.84 1.96
CA THR A 153 4.75 14.11 2.70
C THR A 153 5.03 14.90 3.97
N ASP A 154 4.03 15.63 4.45
CA ASP A 154 4.11 16.40 5.70
C ASP A 154 3.96 15.52 6.94
N ILE A 155 3.38 14.33 6.77
CA ILE A 155 3.09 13.38 7.84
C ILE A 155 3.62 12.00 7.44
N LEU A 156 4.27 11.33 8.40
CA LEU A 156 4.71 9.94 8.32
C LEU A 156 4.06 9.16 9.46
N ASN A 157 3.19 8.22 9.14
CA ASN A 157 2.46 7.44 10.13
C ASN A 157 3.30 6.23 10.60
N PHE A 158 3.24 5.95 11.90
CA PHE A 158 3.77 4.74 12.52
C PHE A 158 2.78 4.20 13.56
N ASN A 159 2.73 2.88 13.72
CA ASN A 159 1.78 2.21 14.60
C ASN A 159 2.50 1.06 15.31
N GLU A 160 2.96 1.33 16.52
CA GLU A 160 3.76 0.41 17.31
C GLU A 160 2.91 -0.30 18.37
N SER A 161 3.14 -1.60 18.53
CA SER A 161 2.49 -2.43 19.55
C SER A 161 3.52 -3.24 20.30
N PHE A 162 3.60 -3.01 21.61
CA PHE A 162 4.49 -3.71 22.52
C PHE A 162 3.72 -4.70 23.40
N VAL A 163 4.29 -5.89 23.61
CA VAL A 163 3.74 -6.89 24.53
C VAL A 163 4.59 -6.89 25.79
N ILE A 164 3.99 -6.51 26.92
CA ILE A 164 4.66 -6.43 28.22
C ILE A 164 4.43 -7.73 28.99
N VAL A 165 5.52 -8.32 29.46
CA VAL A 165 5.54 -9.54 30.26
C VAL A 165 6.19 -9.22 31.61
N PRO A 166 5.54 -9.51 32.74
CA PRO A 166 5.97 -9.05 34.05
C PRO A 166 7.24 -9.79 34.49
N ARG A 167 8.35 -9.04 34.60
CA ARG A 167 9.69 -9.53 34.97
C ARG A 167 10.50 -8.41 35.63
N ASP A 168 11.60 -8.75 36.28
CA ASP A 168 12.49 -7.75 36.92
C ASP A 168 13.17 -6.82 35.91
N ASP A 169 13.34 -7.27 34.66
CA ASP A 169 14.04 -6.57 33.57
C ASP A 169 13.11 -5.97 32.50
N GLU A 170 11.81 -5.90 32.78
CA GLU A 170 10.77 -5.49 31.80
C GLU A 170 11.01 -4.10 31.17
N VAL A 171 11.56 -3.16 31.94
CA VAL A 171 11.85 -1.79 31.47
C VAL A 171 13.02 -1.80 30.48
N SER A 172 14.10 -2.51 30.79
CA SER A 172 15.29 -2.57 29.93
C SER A 172 14.98 -3.26 28.60
N ILE A 173 14.19 -4.34 28.64
CA ILE A 173 13.73 -5.05 27.43
C ILE A 173 12.89 -4.10 26.57
N LEU A 174 11.92 -3.40 27.17
CA LEU A 174 11.09 -2.44 26.44
C LEU A 174 11.91 -1.32 25.80
N GLN A 175 12.92 -0.78 26.49
CA GLN A 175 13.81 0.24 25.93
C GLN A 175 14.57 -0.27 24.70
N GLN A 176 15.09 -1.50 24.77
CA GLN A 176 15.75 -2.13 23.63
C GLN A 176 14.78 -2.32 22.47
N ASP A 177 13.60 -2.89 22.73
CA ASP A 177 12.57 -3.12 21.70
C ASP A 177 12.16 -1.80 21.04
N MET A 178 11.96 -0.71 21.80
CA MET A 178 11.62 0.60 21.23
C MET A 178 12.71 1.12 20.31
N ASN A 179 13.97 1.06 20.73
CA ASN A 179 15.10 1.54 19.93
C ASN A 179 15.22 0.75 18.61
N GLU A 180 15.13 -0.58 18.68
CA GLU A 180 15.17 -1.44 17.50
C GLU A 180 14.00 -1.13 16.55
N ARG A 181 12.79 -0.89 17.08
CA ARG A 181 11.61 -0.53 16.27
C ARG A 181 11.79 0.82 15.59
N ILE A 182 12.20 1.85 16.33
CA ILE A 182 12.40 3.19 15.79
C ILE A 182 13.50 3.18 14.72
N GLU A 183 14.61 2.46 14.94
CA GLU A 183 15.68 2.33 13.95
C GLU A 183 15.18 1.61 12.68
N SER A 184 14.33 0.59 12.83
CA SER A 184 13.76 -0.17 11.71
C SER A 184 12.85 0.66 10.80
N TRP A 185 12.38 1.82 11.25
CA TRP A 185 11.58 2.73 10.44
C TRP A 185 12.36 3.28 9.24
N GLY A 186 13.69 3.32 9.31
CA GLY A 186 14.54 3.82 8.23
C GLY A 186 14.25 5.27 7.84
N ILE A 187 13.80 6.09 8.81
CA ILE A 187 13.48 7.50 8.60
C ILE A 187 14.72 8.34 8.89
N ASP A 188 14.95 9.34 8.05
CA ASP A 188 16.04 10.29 8.26
C ASP A 188 15.73 11.15 9.50
N PRO A 189 16.70 11.44 10.38
CA PRO A 189 16.48 12.29 11.56
C PRO A 189 15.81 13.65 11.26
N SER A 190 16.02 14.21 10.06
CA SER A 190 15.38 15.45 9.62
C SER A 190 13.86 15.33 9.41
N ASP A 191 13.34 14.11 9.23
CA ASP A 191 11.92 13.82 9.06
C ASP A 191 11.22 13.45 10.39
N HIS A 192 11.94 13.32 11.51
CA HIS A 192 11.34 13.03 12.83
C HIS A 192 10.18 13.98 13.21
N PRO A 193 10.25 15.31 12.94
CA PRO A 193 9.15 16.22 13.27
C PRO A 193 7.83 15.94 12.50
N LYS A 194 7.89 15.15 11.43
CA LYS A 194 6.75 14.73 10.60
C LYS A 194 6.12 13.42 11.09
N VAL A 195 6.79 12.71 11.99
CA VAL A 195 6.32 11.42 12.49
C VAL A 195 5.10 11.61 13.38
N SER A 196 4.02 10.92 13.02
CA SER A 196 2.80 10.75 13.79
C SER A 196 2.71 9.28 14.19
N VAL A 197 2.86 8.98 15.48
CA VAL A 197 2.95 7.61 15.98
C VAL A 197 1.77 7.27 16.89
N ARG A 198 1.18 6.08 16.69
CA ARG A 198 0.35 5.42 17.71
C ARG A 198 1.22 4.39 18.41
N VAL A 199 1.19 4.40 19.73
CA VAL A 199 1.91 3.43 20.57
C VAL A 199 0.88 2.71 21.42
N VAL A 200 0.94 1.39 21.46
CA VAL A 200 0.03 0.57 22.28
C VAL A 200 0.86 -0.46 23.04
N ALA A 201 0.74 -0.47 24.37
CA ALA A 201 1.28 -1.55 25.19
C ALA A 201 0.16 -2.50 25.67
N ARG A 202 0.37 -3.81 25.55
CA ARG A 202 -0.58 -4.85 25.97
C ARG A 202 0.11 -5.88 26.86
N GLY A 203 -0.60 -6.45 27.83
CA GLY A 203 -0.06 -7.49 28.70
C GLY A 203 -0.10 -7.10 30.18
N TYR A 204 0.87 -7.58 30.96
CA TYR A 204 0.96 -7.35 32.40
C TYR A 204 2.34 -6.79 32.74
N ALA A 205 2.39 -5.83 33.67
CA ALA A 205 3.61 -5.19 34.11
C ALA A 205 3.77 -5.36 35.62
N THR A 206 5.01 -5.53 36.08
CA THR A 206 5.37 -5.47 37.50
C THR A 206 5.23 -4.04 38.02
N ASP A 207 5.72 -3.06 37.25
CA ASP A 207 5.54 -1.63 37.50
C ASP A 207 4.96 -0.92 36.27
N ARG A 208 3.63 -0.81 36.25
CA ARG A 208 2.90 -0.10 35.19
C ARG A 208 3.33 1.35 35.02
N ARG A 209 3.74 2.03 36.09
CA ARG A 209 4.15 3.44 36.01
C ARG A 209 5.51 3.53 35.33
N ALA A 210 6.45 2.66 35.68
CA ALA A 210 7.76 2.62 35.02
C ALA A 210 7.63 2.33 33.51
N ILE A 211 6.76 1.39 33.11
CA ILE A 211 6.47 1.12 31.71
C ILE A 211 5.90 2.35 30.98
N LEU A 212 4.90 3.01 31.56
CA LEU A 212 4.28 4.19 30.93
C LEU A 212 5.28 5.34 30.74
N GLU A 213 6.11 5.62 31.75
CA GLU A 213 7.13 6.66 31.65
C GLU A 213 8.23 6.29 30.65
N THR A 214 8.57 5.00 30.55
CA THR A 214 9.51 4.49 29.55
C THR A 214 8.98 4.70 28.13
N LEU A 215 7.72 4.39 27.85
CA LEU A 215 7.10 4.63 26.54
C LEU A 215 7.04 6.12 26.19
N LYS A 216 6.68 6.98 27.16
CA LYS A 216 6.65 8.43 26.92
C LYS A 216 8.03 8.98 26.58
N HIS A 217 9.05 8.56 27.32
CA HIS A 217 10.42 9.00 27.08
C HIS A 217 10.97 8.47 25.75
N GLY A 218 10.73 7.18 25.43
CA GLY A 218 11.20 6.58 24.18
C GLY A 218 10.63 7.23 22.92
N PHE A 219 9.42 7.79 23.00
CA PHE A 219 8.74 8.43 21.86
C PHE A 219 8.63 9.97 21.99
N GLU A 220 9.35 10.60 22.92
CA GLU A 220 9.23 12.05 23.20
C GLU A 220 9.59 12.95 22.00
N GLY A 221 10.39 12.43 21.06
CA GLY A 221 10.78 13.12 19.82
C GLY A 221 9.72 13.12 18.72
N PHE A 222 8.57 12.48 18.93
CA PHE A 222 7.53 12.27 17.92
C PHE A 222 6.17 12.80 18.38
N LYS A 223 5.26 13.05 17.43
CA LYS A 223 3.88 13.43 17.75
C LYS A 223 3.02 12.20 17.92
N TYR A 224 2.22 12.13 18.98
CA TYR A 224 1.23 11.08 19.13
C TYR A 224 0.03 11.31 18.20
N SER A 225 -0.41 10.25 17.54
CA SER A 225 -1.62 10.29 16.71
C SER A 225 -2.82 10.65 17.58
N LYS A 226 -3.58 11.68 17.17
CA LYS A 226 -4.76 12.21 17.89
C LYS A 226 -4.50 12.60 19.36
N ASP A 227 -3.24 12.88 19.72
CA ASP A 227 -2.83 13.22 21.08
C ASP A 227 -3.16 12.13 22.13
N GLU A 228 -3.31 10.86 21.70
CA GLU A 228 -3.78 9.76 22.55
C GLU A 228 -2.72 9.28 23.58
N GLY A 229 -1.43 9.61 23.37
CA GLY A 229 -0.32 9.09 24.18
C GLY A 229 -0.14 7.56 24.04
N PRO A 230 0.83 6.96 24.77
CA PRO A 230 1.07 5.52 24.77
C PRO A 230 0.24 4.72 25.81
#